data_AF-A0A1E1W7L5-F1
#
_entry.id   AF-A0A1E1W7L5-F1
#
_cell.length_a   1.000
_cell.length_b   1.000
_cell.length_c   1.000
_cell.angle_alpha   90.00
_cell.angle_beta   90.00
_cell.angle_gamma   90.00
#
_symmetry.space_group_name_H-M   'P 1'
#
loop_
_entity.id
_entity.type
_entity.pdbx_description
1 polymer ?
#
loop_
_entity_poly.entity_id
_entity_poly.type
_entity_poly.pdbx_seq_one_letter_code
_entity_poly.pdbx_strand_id
1 'polypeptide(L)'
;MSRLVDYFVIVGFDHEKERGGISSGAILQRFPENNWDDTPFHDGIEWFCQPQGWALSTERSEPRFYVSVLTDVDANRHYCACLCFNETVAITPTKPADEDEESLDSRPVANITHHSIMYAPKCLVIVSRQDYIDTFRNCLGIIYTVWVENLGVPLETLVGNLVGCVLVPPA
;
A
#
# COMPACT_ATOMS: atom_id res chain seq x y z
N MET A 1 -29.76 4.26 4.47
CA MET A 1 -28.96 3.05 4.19
C MET A 1 -27.50 3.43 4.36
N SER A 2 -26.72 2.59 5.03
CA SER A 2 -25.27 2.80 5.15
C SER A 2 -24.56 2.30 3.90
N ARG A 3 -23.37 2.84 3.63
CA ARG A 3 -22.50 2.34 2.56
C ARG A 3 -21.80 1.07 2.98
N LEU A 4 -21.47 0.23 2.00
CA LEU A 4 -20.67 -0.97 2.24
C LEU A 4 -19.22 -0.62 2.56
N VAL A 5 -18.63 0.35 1.85
CA VAL A 5 -17.27 0.83 2.04
C VAL A 5 -17.28 2.33 2.29
N ASP A 6 -16.56 2.76 3.31
CA ASP A 6 -16.45 4.16 3.70
C ASP A 6 -15.45 4.88 2.79
N TYR A 7 -14.26 4.29 2.63
CA TYR A 7 -13.25 4.71 1.65
C TYR A 7 -12.24 3.60 1.36
N PHE A 8 -11.51 3.75 0.26
CA PHE A 8 -10.44 2.87 -0.19
C PHE A 8 -9.12 3.62 -0.23
N VAL A 9 -8.02 2.96 0.13
CA VAL A 9 -6.70 3.57 0.18
C VAL A 9 -5.65 2.64 -0.39
N ILE A 10 -4.69 3.21 -1.13
CA ILE A 10 -3.46 2.56 -1.55
C ILE A 10 -2.34 3.11 -0.67
N VAL A 11 -1.71 2.23 0.09
CA VAL A 11 -0.60 2.56 0.97
C VAL A 11 0.65 1.90 0.44
N GLY A 12 1.75 2.63 0.32
CA GLY A 12 3.01 2.09 -0.17
C GLY A 12 4.20 2.49 0.69
N PHE A 13 5.33 1.87 0.44
CA PHE A 13 6.60 2.23 1.04
C PHE A 13 7.01 3.66 0.64
N ASP A 14 7.30 4.50 1.63
CA ASP A 14 7.77 5.87 1.40
C ASP A 14 9.25 5.86 0.98
N HIS A 15 9.51 5.92 -0.33
CA HIS A 15 10.87 5.92 -0.86
C HIS A 15 11.66 7.20 -0.54
N GLU A 16 11.00 8.32 -0.25
CA GLU A 16 11.69 9.59 0.05
C GLU A 16 12.29 9.61 1.45
N LYS A 17 11.71 8.84 2.37
CA LYS A 17 12.17 8.73 3.77
C LYS A 17 12.99 7.48 4.05
N GLU A 18 13.32 6.70 3.02
CA GLU A 18 14.07 5.44 3.16
C GLU A 18 15.46 5.67 3.78
N ARG A 19 15.79 4.85 4.77
CA ARG A 19 17.12 4.79 5.38
C ARG A 19 17.51 3.33 5.63
N GLY A 20 18.48 2.85 4.85
CA GLY A 20 19.01 1.49 5.01
C GLY A 20 17.97 0.40 4.75
N GLY A 21 17.08 0.63 3.78
CA GLY A 21 15.99 -0.29 3.45
C GLY A 21 14.79 -0.27 4.40
N ILE A 22 14.75 0.63 5.38
CA ILE A 22 13.60 0.82 6.29
C ILE A 22 12.98 2.19 6.02
N SER A 23 11.65 2.28 6.07
CA SER A 23 10.92 3.55 5.93
C SER A 23 9.59 3.51 6.71
N SER A 24 8.67 4.40 6.37
CA SER A 24 7.27 4.40 6.79
C SER A 24 6.35 4.05 5.61
N GLY A 25 5.07 3.87 5.93
CA GLY A 25 4.03 3.88 4.90
C GLY A 25 3.76 5.31 4.44
N ALA A 26 3.24 5.43 3.22
CA ALA A 26 2.72 6.66 2.65
C ALA A 26 1.40 6.36 1.94
N ILE A 27 0.45 7.29 2.06
CA ILE A 27 -0.80 7.25 1.32
C ILE A 27 -0.51 7.66 -0.12
N LEU A 28 -0.51 6.68 -1.04
CA LEU A 28 -0.24 6.93 -2.45
C LEU A 28 -1.48 7.42 -3.19
N GLN A 29 -2.64 6.87 -2.84
CA GLN A 29 -3.92 7.23 -3.43
C GLN A 29 -5.05 6.90 -2.48
N ARG A 30 -6.17 7.62 -2.58
CA ARG A 30 -7.38 7.36 -1.79
C ARG A 30 -8.64 7.67 -2.58
N PHE A 31 -9.72 6.99 -2.24
CA PHE A 31 -11.04 7.16 -2.85
C PHE A 31 -12.11 7.14 -1.75
N PRO A 32 -12.97 8.16 -1.65
CA PRO A 32 -12.97 9.39 -2.43
C PRO A 32 -11.72 10.25 -2.15
N GLU A 33 -11.34 11.09 -3.13
CA GLU A 33 -10.20 12.03 -2.98
C GLU A 33 -10.46 13.13 -1.94
N ASN A 34 -11.73 13.43 -1.67
CA ASN A 34 -12.19 14.41 -0.70
C ASN A 34 -12.94 13.71 0.42
N ASN A 35 -12.80 14.22 1.65
CA ASN A 35 -13.54 13.69 2.79
C ASN A 35 -15.03 13.97 2.60
N TRP A 36 -15.85 13.01 3.00
CA TRP A 36 -17.29 13.22 3.14
C TRP A 36 -17.61 13.53 4.60
N ASP A 37 -18.63 14.36 4.84
CA ASP A 37 -18.95 14.88 6.18
C ASP A 37 -19.24 13.77 7.20
N ASP A 38 -19.80 12.65 6.75
CA ASP A 38 -20.14 11.48 7.56
C ASP A 38 -19.00 10.46 7.69
N THR A 39 -17.85 10.74 7.04
CA THR A 39 -16.74 9.79 6.88
C THR A 39 -15.40 10.52 6.88
N PRO A 40 -14.91 10.92 8.07
CA PRO A 40 -13.59 11.49 8.18
C PRO A 40 -12.52 10.46 7.78
N PHE A 41 -11.45 10.95 7.14
CA PHE A 41 -10.28 10.14 6.87
C PHE A 41 -9.48 9.94 8.16
N HIS A 42 -9.04 8.71 8.41
CA HIS A 42 -8.24 8.39 9.59
C HIS A 42 -6.76 8.66 9.30
N ASP A 43 -6.20 9.69 9.93
CA ASP A 43 -4.77 10.01 9.85
C ASP A 43 -3.92 8.89 10.48
N GLY A 44 -2.78 8.57 9.86
CA GLY A 44 -1.88 7.53 10.35
C GLY A 44 -2.34 6.10 10.04
N ILE A 45 -3.37 5.92 9.20
CA ILE A 45 -3.88 4.58 8.85
C ILE A 45 -2.79 3.66 8.30
N GLU A 46 -1.78 4.21 7.63
CA GLU A 46 -0.64 3.49 7.08
C GLU A 46 0.16 2.70 8.12
N TRP A 47 0.12 3.10 9.40
CA TRP A 47 0.77 2.37 10.50
C TRP A 47 0.09 1.03 10.79
N PHE A 48 -1.20 0.94 10.51
CA PHE A 48 -2.01 -0.25 10.73
C PHE A 48 -2.14 -1.11 9.48
N CYS A 49 -1.74 -0.56 8.33
CA CYS A 49 -1.82 -1.24 7.04
C CYS A 49 -0.71 -2.25 6.83
N GLN A 50 0.40 -2.26 7.59
CA GLN A 50 1.53 -3.19 7.40
C GLN A 50 2.12 -3.65 8.76
N PRO A 51 1.60 -4.72 9.39
CA PRO A 51 2.05 -5.17 10.71
C PRO A 51 3.45 -5.77 10.69
N GLN A 52 3.99 -6.14 9.52
CA GLN A 52 5.39 -6.55 9.38
C GLN A 52 6.36 -5.36 9.30
N GLY A 53 5.84 -4.13 9.29
CA GLY A 53 6.63 -2.91 9.10
C GLY A 53 6.96 -2.63 7.63
N TRP A 54 7.46 -1.42 7.40
CA TRP A 54 7.80 -0.91 6.07
C TRP A 54 9.30 -1.08 5.83
N ALA A 55 9.68 -2.23 5.30
CA ALA A 55 11.07 -2.56 4.98
C ALA A 55 11.18 -3.19 3.59
N LEU A 56 12.27 -2.88 2.89
CA LEU A 56 12.65 -3.52 1.64
C LEU A 56 13.11 -4.95 1.92
N SER A 57 12.73 -5.85 1.02
CA SER A 57 13.09 -7.26 1.07
C SER A 57 13.86 -7.66 -0.18
N THR A 58 14.82 -8.57 -0.03
CA THR A 58 15.46 -9.27 -1.16
C THR A 58 14.65 -10.48 -1.63
N GLU A 59 13.67 -10.90 -0.84
CA GLU A 59 12.80 -12.04 -1.13
C GLU A 59 11.41 -11.57 -1.58
N ARG A 60 10.89 -12.25 -2.60
CA ARG A 60 9.52 -12.10 -3.05
C ARG A 60 8.59 -12.87 -2.10
N SER A 61 7.51 -12.23 -1.67
CA SER A 61 6.45 -12.88 -0.88
C SER A 61 5.12 -12.88 -1.62
N GLU A 62 4.27 -13.86 -1.30
CA GLU A 62 2.88 -13.88 -1.74
C GLU A 62 2.05 -12.79 -1.02
N PRO A 63 0.97 -12.30 -1.65
CA PRO A 63 0.06 -11.36 -1.02
C PRO A 63 -0.59 -11.93 0.24
N ARG A 64 -0.71 -11.09 1.27
CA ARG A 64 -1.30 -11.46 2.57
C ARG A 64 -2.48 -10.57 2.89
N PHE A 65 -3.52 -11.19 3.41
CA PHE A 65 -4.73 -10.52 3.87
C PHE A 65 -4.79 -10.50 5.40
N TYR A 66 -5.16 -9.36 5.97
CA TYR A 66 -5.49 -9.22 7.38
C TYR A 66 -6.43 -8.04 7.58
N VAL A 67 -6.95 -7.93 8.80
CA VAL A 67 -7.84 -6.84 9.20
C VAL A 67 -7.29 -6.20 10.46
N SER A 68 -7.06 -4.90 10.40
CA SER A 68 -6.83 -4.05 11.57
C SER A 68 -8.16 -3.39 11.95
N VAL A 69 -8.44 -3.23 13.25
CA VAL A 69 -9.68 -2.58 13.72
C VAL A 69 -9.32 -1.30 14.44
N LEU A 70 -9.70 -0.16 13.88
CA LEU A 70 -9.56 1.14 14.52
C LEU A 70 -10.84 1.44 15.31
N THR A 71 -10.70 1.96 16.51
CA THR A 71 -11.84 2.36 17.35
C THR A 71 -11.77 3.86 17.57
N ASP A 72 -12.83 4.58 17.24
CA ASP A 72 -12.88 6.03 17.42
C ASP A 72 -13.32 6.42 18.85
N VAL A 73 -13.42 7.73 19.09
CA VAL A 73 -13.80 8.31 20.39
C VAL A 73 -15.24 7.98 20.80
N ASP A 74 -16.10 7.69 19.82
CA ASP A 74 -17.50 7.33 20.01
C ASP A 74 -17.68 5.79 20.13
N ALA A 75 -16.56 5.05 20.21
CA ALA A 75 -16.49 3.60 20.26
C ALA A 75 -17.02 2.88 19.00
N ASN A 76 -17.11 3.57 17.86
CA ASN A 76 -17.38 2.91 16.59
C ASN A 76 -16.13 2.18 16.11
N ARG A 77 -16.35 1.01 15.50
CA ARG A 77 -15.30 0.19 14.91
C ARG A 77 -15.19 0.47 13.42
N HIS A 78 -13.95 0.66 12.97
CA HIS A 78 -13.58 0.84 11.57
C HIS A 78 -12.67 -0.32 11.17
N TYR A 79 -13.20 -1.23 10.36
CA TYR A 79 -12.48 -2.40 9.86
C TYR A 79 -11.62 -1.98 8.68
N CYS A 80 -10.30 -2.11 8.83
CA CYS A 80 -9.30 -1.87 7.80
C CYS A 80 -8.89 -3.22 7.22
N ALA A 81 -9.58 -3.65 6.18
CA ALA A 81 -9.23 -4.85 5.44
C ALA A 81 -8.06 -4.54 4.50
N CYS A 82 -6.92 -5.16 4.75
CA CYS A 82 -5.66 -4.89 4.07
C CYS A 82 -5.24 -6.11 3.25
N LEU A 83 -4.98 -5.93 1.97
CA LEU A 83 -4.30 -6.91 1.12
C LEU A 83 -2.93 -6.35 0.74
N CYS A 84 -1.89 -6.92 1.32
CA CYS A 84 -0.53 -6.42 1.19
C CYS A 84 0.36 -7.37 0.41
N PHE A 85 1.15 -6.80 -0.48
CA PHE A 85 2.04 -7.49 -1.41
C PHE A 85 3.29 -6.63 -1.62
N ASN A 86 4.27 -7.16 -2.34
CA ASN A 86 5.47 -6.40 -2.64
C ASN A 86 5.57 -6.06 -4.12
N GLU A 87 5.97 -4.83 -4.42
CA GLU A 87 6.32 -4.38 -5.76
C GLU A 87 7.84 -4.41 -5.96
N THR A 88 8.26 -4.68 -7.20
CA THR A 88 9.67 -4.67 -7.58
C THR A 88 10.19 -3.24 -7.65
N VAL A 89 11.32 -2.99 -6.99
CA VAL A 89 12.02 -1.71 -7.01
C VAL A 89 13.46 -1.96 -7.43
N ALA A 90 13.94 -1.21 -8.42
CA ALA A 90 15.34 -1.23 -8.81
C ALA A 90 16.10 -0.20 -7.98
N ILE A 91 17.08 -0.65 -7.19
CA ILE A 91 17.94 0.24 -6.40
C ILE A 91 19.25 0.39 -7.13
N THR A 92 19.63 1.65 -7.39
CA THR A 92 20.97 1.98 -7.82
C THR A 92 21.84 2.08 -6.56
N PRO A 93 22.87 1.23 -6.40
CA PRO A 93 23.78 1.36 -5.26
C PRO A 93 24.42 2.75 -5.29
N THR A 94 24.13 3.58 -4.31
CA THR A 94 24.90 4.78 -4.04
C THR A 94 26.27 4.33 -3.55
N LYS A 95 27.32 4.80 -4.23
CA LYS A 95 28.72 4.54 -3.91
C LYS A 95 28.96 4.71 -2.40
N PRO A 96 29.66 3.79 -1.71
CA PRO A 96 30.01 4.00 -0.30
C PRO A 96 30.79 5.31 -0.16
N ALA A 97 30.49 6.06 0.90
CA ALA A 97 31.07 7.39 1.17
C ALA A 97 32.48 7.35 1.76
N ASP A 98 33.20 6.24 1.64
CA ASP A 98 34.54 6.06 2.19
C ASP A 98 35.45 5.48 1.11
N GLU A 99 36.15 6.34 0.38
CA GLU A 99 37.37 6.01 -0.38
C GLU A 99 38.04 7.33 -0.85
N ASP A 100 38.43 8.16 0.12
CA ASP A 100 39.57 9.06 -0.06
C ASP A 100 40.83 8.21 0.12
N GLU A 101 41.42 7.69 -0.96
CA GLU A 101 42.88 7.59 -1.08
C GLU A 101 43.31 7.36 -2.53
N GLU A 102 44.27 8.18 -2.95
CA GLU A 102 44.79 8.39 -4.30
C GLU A 102 45.28 7.11 -4.99
N SER A 103 44.88 6.88 -6.24
CA SER A 103 45.78 6.27 -7.23
C SER A 103 45.38 6.63 -8.67
N LEU A 104 46.35 7.26 -9.35
CA LEU A 104 46.32 7.62 -10.75
C LEU A 104 46.58 6.36 -11.58
N ASP A 105 45.59 5.83 -12.29
CA ASP A 105 45.82 5.20 -13.59
C ASP A 105 44.53 4.96 -14.40
N SER A 106 44.54 5.51 -15.60
CA SER A 106 43.47 5.54 -16.60
C SER A 106 43.15 4.18 -17.22
N ARG A 107 41.90 3.71 -17.09
CA ARG A 107 41.20 2.83 -18.05
C ARG A 107 39.70 3.18 -18.05
N PRO A 108 38.98 3.18 -19.20
CA PRO A 108 37.54 3.32 -19.19
C PRO A 108 36.96 1.96 -18.82
N VAL A 109 36.84 1.69 -17.53
CA VAL A 109 36.04 0.56 -17.06
C VAL A 109 34.60 0.97 -17.33
N ALA A 110 33.90 0.25 -18.21
CA ALA A 110 32.47 0.43 -18.39
C ALA A 110 31.82 0.36 -17.01
N ASN A 111 31.25 1.47 -16.53
CA ASN A 111 30.50 1.51 -15.28
C ASN A 111 29.25 0.65 -15.49
N ILE A 112 29.36 -0.66 -15.25
CA ILE A 112 28.21 -1.55 -15.14
C ILE A 112 27.53 -1.13 -13.84
N THR A 113 26.52 -0.27 -13.94
CA THR A 113 25.63 0.05 -12.81
C THR A 113 24.89 -1.23 -12.43
N HIS A 114 25.35 -1.87 -11.36
CA HIS A 114 24.75 -3.08 -10.84
C HIS A 114 23.44 -2.72 -10.12
N HIS A 115 22.33 -2.64 -10.84
CA HIS A 115 21.02 -2.47 -10.20
C HIS A 115 20.69 -3.72 -9.40
N SER A 116 20.42 -3.56 -8.11
CA SER A 116 19.87 -4.65 -7.30
C SER A 116 18.35 -4.54 -7.32
N ILE A 117 17.67 -5.65 -7.60
CA ILE A 117 16.20 -5.71 -7.48
C ILE A 117 15.88 -5.98 -6.02
N MET A 118 15.05 -5.12 -5.43
CA MET A 118 14.44 -5.33 -4.12
C MET A 118 12.92 -5.28 -4.24
N TYR A 119 12.25 -5.61 -3.15
CA TYR A 119 10.80 -5.70 -3.05
C TYR A 119 10.31 -4.75 -1.96
N ALA A 120 9.48 -3.77 -2.34
CA ALA A 120 8.91 -2.79 -1.43
C ALA A 120 7.45 -3.14 -1.10
N PRO A 121 7.03 -3.09 0.17
CA PRO A 121 5.66 -3.39 0.56
C PRO A 121 4.67 -2.35 0.02
N LYS A 122 3.49 -2.83 -0.39
CA LYS A 122 2.32 -2.07 -0.81
C LYS A 122 1.06 -2.76 -0.33
N CYS A 123 0.02 -1.98 -0.05
CA CYS A 123 -1.25 -2.45 0.49
C CYS A 123 -2.43 -1.79 -0.20
N LEU A 124 -3.42 -2.61 -0.58
CA LEU A 124 -4.75 -2.17 -0.98
C LEU A 124 -5.67 -2.31 0.23
N VAL A 125 -6.35 -1.23 0.60
CA VAL A 125 -7.03 -1.14 1.89
C VAL A 125 -8.47 -0.68 1.69
N ILE A 126 -9.40 -1.51 2.13
CA ILE A 126 -10.81 -1.13 2.30
C ILE A 126 -11.01 -0.73 3.76
N VAL A 127 -11.60 0.44 3.99
CA VAL A 127 -12.06 0.87 5.31
C VAL A 127 -13.58 0.89 5.33
N SER A 128 -14.16 0.27 6.35
CA SER A 128 -15.60 0.20 6.50
C SER A 128 -16.02 0.06 7.95
N ARG A 129 -17.15 0.66 8.32
CA ARG A 129 -17.88 0.38 9.58
C ARG A 129 -18.61 -0.97 9.57
N GLN A 130 -18.70 -1.64 8.43
CA GLN A 130 -19.41 -2.92 8.27
C GLN A 130 -18.49 -4.11 8.51
N ASP A 131 -18.95 -5.12 9.24
CA ASP A 131 -18.16 -6.33 9.56
C ASP A 131 -18.34 -7.42 8.48
N TYR A 132 -18.01 -7.09 7.23
CA TYR A 132 -18.12 -8.01 6.08
C TYR A 132 -16.75 -8.48 5.60
N ILE A 133 -15.95 -9.03 6.51
CA ILE A 133 -14.53 -9.36 6.28
C ILE A 133 -14.31 -10.26 5.05
N ASP A 134 -15.10 -11.33 4.90
CA ASP A 134 -14.97 -12.25 3.76
C ASP A 134 -15.31 -11.55 2.44
N THR A 135 -16.32 -10.68 2.43
CA THR A 135 -16.66 -9.86 1.26
C THR A 135 -15.49 -8.95 0.91
N PHE A 136 -14.90 -8.25 1.88
CA PHE A 136 -13.76 -7.36 1.62
C PHE A 136 -12.53 -8.12 1.13
N ARG A 137 -12.26 -9.31 1.68
CA ARG A 137 -11.18 -10.19 1.20
C ARG A 137 -11.37 -10.54 -0.27
N ASN A 138 -12.58 -10.92 -0.66
CA ASN A 138 -12.91 -11.26 -2.05
C ASN A 138 -12.79 -10.02 -2.97
N CYS A 139 -13.32 -8.87 -2.54
CA CYS A 139 -13.21 -7.62 -3.29
C CYS A 139 -11.74 -7.22 -3.53
N LEU A 140 -10.91 -7.26 -2.48
CA LEU A 140 -9.48 -6.96 -2.59
C LEU A 140 -8.75 -7.95 -3.48
N GLY A 141 -9.10 -9.25 -3.45
CA GLY A 141 -8.54 -10.24 -4.35
C GLY A 141 -8.81 -9.93 -5.82
N ILE A 142 -10.03 -9.47 -6.15
CA ILE A 142 -10.40 -9.05 -7.51
C ILE A 142 -9.62 -7.78 -7.91
N ILE A 143 -9.60 -6.76 -7.04
CA ILE A 143 -8.87 -5.51 -7.26
C ILE A 143 -7.38 -5.79 -7.50
N TYR A 144 -6.76 -6.64 -6.69
CA TYR A 144 -5.36 -7.06 -6.84
C TYR A 144 -5.10 -7.83 -8.12
N THR A 145 -6.01 -8.72 -8.53
CA THR A 145 -5.89 -9.43 -9.81
C THR A 145 -5.88 -8.45 -10.97
N VAL A 146 -6.79 -7.48 -10.97
CA VAL A 146 -6.84 -6.43 -12.01
C VAL A 146 -5.58 -5.57 -11.98
N TRP A 147 -5.07 -5.25 -10.79
CA TRP A 147 -3.82 -4.50 -10.59
C TRP A 147 -2.61 -5.20 -11.21
N VAL A 148 -2.38 -6.47 -10.87
CA VAL A 148 -1.17 -7.20 -11.27
C VAL A 148 -1.21 -7.65 -12.72
N GLU A 149 -2.37 -8.13 -13.19
CA GLU A 149 -2.54 -8.60 -14.57
C GLU A 149 -2.75 -7.46 -15.57
N ASN A 150 -2.91 -6.22 -15.08
CA ASN A 150 -3.25 -5.04 -15.89
C ASN A 150 -4.40 -5.33 -16.85
N LEU A 151 -5.45 -5.98 -16.33
CA LEU A 151 -6.69 -6.19 -17.08
C LEU A 151 -7.21 -4.80 -17.40
N GLY A 152 -7.45 -4.47 -18.68
CA GLY A 152 -7.76 -3.11 -19.17
C GLY A 152 -9.05 -2.45 -18.66
N VAL A 153 -9.50 -2.83 -17.47
CA VAL A 153 -10.54 -2.21 -16.65
C VAL A 153 -9.85 -1.24 -15.68
N PRO A 154 -10.22 0.05 -15.67
CA PRO A 154 -9.69 1.01 -14.70
C PRO A 154 -10.06 0.60 -13.27
N LEU A 155 -9.06 0.57 -12.38
CA LEU A 155 -9.23 0.19 -10.96
C LEU A 155 -10.27 1.07 -10.26
N GLU A 156 -10.31 2.34 -10.64
CA GLU A 156 -11.24 3.37 -10.17
C GLU A 156 -12.70 2.96 -10.39
N THR A 157 -12.98 2.19 -11.44
CA THR A 157 -14.34 1.70 -11.72
C THR A 157 -14.76 0.67 -10.67
N LEU A 158 -13.85 -0.23 -10.28
CA LEU A 158 -14.12 -1.25 -9.27
C LEU A 158 -14.24 -0.61 -7.89
N VAL A 159 -13.29 0.25 -7.54
CA VAL A 159 -13.27 0.98 -6.27
C VAL A 159 -14.49 1.90 -6.16
N GLY A 160 -14.82 2.65 -7.22
CA GLY A 160 -15.96 3.56 -7.27
C GLY A 160 -17.29 2.83 -7.06
N ASN A 161 -17.46 1.64 -7.65
CA ASN A 161 -18.66 0.82 -7.41
C ASN A 161 -18.78 0.39 -5.94
N LEU A 162 -17.68 -0.06 -5.32
CA LEU A 162 -17.67 -0.49 -3.91
C LEU A 162 -17.98 0.64 -2.94
N VAL A 163 -17.38 1.82 -3.16
CA VAL A 163 -17.52 2.99 -2.29
C VAL A 163 -18.84 3.73 -2.53
N GLY A 164 -19.31 3.81 -3.78
CA GLY A 164 -20.40 4.70 -4.18
C GLY A 164 -21.73 4.01 -4.52
N CYS A 165 -21.74 2.74 -4.89
CA CYS A 165 -22.92 2.08 -5.47
C CYS A 165 -23.49 0.93 -4.64
N VAL A 166 -22.78 0.45 -3.61
CA VAL A 166 -23.27 -0.65 -2.77
C VAL A 166 -23.75 -0.12 -1.43
N LEU A 167 -25.05 -0.26 -1.20
CA LEU A 167 -25.72 0.09 0.05
C LEU A 167 -26.03 -1.17 0.84
N VAL A 168 -25.83 -1.08 2.15
CA VAL A 168 -26.21 -2.14 3.09
C VAL A 168 -27.68 -1.96 3.46
N PRO A 169 -28.51 -3.03 3.36
CA PRO A 169 -29.88 -3.00 3.83
C PRO A 169 -29.95 -2.63 5.33
N PRO A 170 -31.04 -1.97 5.78
CA PRO A 170 -31.27 -1.78 7.21
C PRO A 170 -31.27 -3.13 7.93
N ALA A 171 -30.66 -3.18 9.11
CA ALA A 171 -30.72 -4.32 10.01
C ALA A 171 -32.13 -4.53 10.59
#